data_AF-A0A2V8PB60-F1
#
_entry.id   AF-A0A2V8PB60-F1
#
_cell.length_a   1.000
_cell.length_b   1.000
_cell.length_c   1.000
_cell.angle_alpha   90.00
_cell.angle_beta   90.00
_cell.angle_gamma   90.00
#
_symmetry.space_group_name_H-M   'P 1'
#
loop_
_entity.id
_entity.type
_entity.pdbx_description
1 polymer ?
#
loop_
_entity_poly.entity_id
_entity_poly.type
_entity_poly.pdbx_seq_one_letter_code
_entity_poly.pdbx_strand_id
1 'polypeptide(L)'
;MFGTSYPGWLVVMAVIDPHPALKAVTELATPADMFLGDDFHHNGAFRLSYGFEYAYELETSNVLTNFKFDRYDTYQWYLRLGSLSNADAKYFHGKLPTWNNFVSHPNYDQFWQQQALVNQLKRVTVPIMHVAGWWDQEDFYGPVKAYEVLEKTDTNHVNYLVAGPWN
;
A
#
# COMPACT_ATOMS: atom_id res chain seq x y z
N MET A 1 -3.28 -12.73 14.70
CA MET A 1 -3.94 -12.37 13.41
C MET A 1 -2.91 -12.50 12.30
N PHE A 2 -3.33 -12.73 11.06
CA PHE A 2 -2.42 -12.69 9.93
C PHE A 2 -3.12 -12.19 8.67
N GLY A 3 -2.34 -11.69 7.71
CA GLY A 3 -2.83 -11.18 6.44
C GLY A 3 -1.69 -10.76 5.54
N THR A 4 -1.94 -10.76 4.23
CA THR A 4 -0.99 -10.37 3.18
C THR A 4 -1.44 -9.09 2.49
N SER A 5 -0.53 -8.17 2.13
CA SER A 5 -0.84 -6.88 1.48
C SER A 5 -1.84 -6.08 2.32
N TYR A 6 -2.98 -5.64 1.76
CA TYR A 6 -3.98 -4.86 2.49
C TYR A 6 -4.52 -5.56 3.77
N PRO A 7 -4.85 -6.87 3.76
CA PRO A 7 -5.04 -7.63 5.00
C PRO A 7 -3.87 -7.57 5.99
N GLY A 8 -2.62 -7.53 5.50
CA GLY A 8 -1.43 -7.29 6.32
C GLY A 8 -1.46 -5.90 6.97
N TRP A 9 -1.84 -4.87 6.22
CA TRP A 9 -2.05 -3.52 6.76
C TRP A 9 -3.09 -3.51 7.88
N LEU A 10 -4.21 -4.22 7.71
CA LEU A 10 -5.22 -4.36 8.77
C LEU A 10 -4.66 -5.05 10.03
N VAL A 11 -3.75 -6.01 9.86
CA VAL A 11 -3.04 -6.63 10.99
C VAL A 11 -2.19 -5.62 11.72
N VAL A 12 -1.43 -4.78 11.01
CA VAL A 12 -0.59 -3.77 11.66
C VAL A 12 -1.42 -2.67 12.32
N MET A 13 -2.53 -2.26 11.71
CA MET A 13 -3.47 -1.33 12.34
C MET A 13 -4.02 -1.88 13.66
N ALA A 14 -4.29 -3.20 13.73
CA ALA A 14 -4.74 -3.85 14.95
C ALA A 14 -3.68 -3.88 16.07
N VAL A 15 -2.38 -3.72 15.78
CA VAL A 15 -1.34 -3.67 16.82
C VAL A 15 -1.11 -2.29 17.41
N ILE A 16 -1.67 -1.23 16.82
CA ILE A 16 -1.55 0.15 17.35
C ILE A 16 -2.21 0.24 18.73
N ASP A 17 -3.40 -0.35 18.88
CA ASP A 17 -4.12 -0.45 20.14
C ASP A 17 -4.82 -1.83 20.24
N PRO A 18 -4.08 -2.89 20.60
CA PRO A 18 -4.56 -4.25 20.47
C PRO A 18 -5.51 -4.61 21.61
N HIS A 19 -6.59 -5.31 21.28
CA HIS A 19 -7.44 -5.95 22.29
C HIS A 19 -6.59 -6.94 23.12
N PRO A 20 -6.80 -7.07 24.45
CA PRO A 20 -6.00 -7.96 25.30
C PRO A 20 -5.99 -9.44 24.89
N ALA A 21 -6.96 -9.88 24.09
CA ALA A 21 -7.02 -11.23 23.52
C ALA A 21 -6.07 -11.46 22.33
N LEU A 22 -5.56 -10.41 21.70
CA LEU A 22 -4.59 -10.52 20.61
C LEU A 22 -3.22 -10.88 21.22
N LYS A 23 -2.75 -12.10 20.94
CA LYS A 23 -1.52 -12.63 21.55
C LYS A 23 -0.30 -12.62 20.65
N ALA A 24 -0.50 -12.58 19.34
CA ALA A 24 0.56 -12.49 18.35
C ALA A 24 -0.04 -12.12 16.99
N VAL A 25 0.80 -11.53 16.14
CA VAL A 25 0.45 -11.24 14.75
C VAL A 25 1.56 -11.59 13.77
N THR A 26 1.16 -11.79 12.52
CA THR A 26 2.07 -11.88 11.37
C THR A 26 1.50 -11.03 10.26
N GLU A 27 2.22 -10.01 9.84
CA GLU A 27 1.90 -9.29 8.61
C GLU A 27 2.80 -9.82 7.50
N LEU A 28 2.26 -9.93 6.29
CA LEU A 28 3.00 -10.30 5.11
C LEU A 28 2.82 -9.20 4.07
N ALA A 29 3.91 -8.67 3.52
CA ALA A 29 3.85 -7.64 2.49
C ALA A 29 2.94 -6.45 2.86
N THR A 30 2.88 -6.04 4.14
CA THR A 30 2.01 -4.90 4.49
C THR A 30 2.49 -3.63 3.77
N PRO A 31 1.62 -2.86 3.09
CA PRO A 31 1.99 -1.50 2.72
C PRO A 31 2.16 -0.66 3.99
N ALA A 32 3.16 0.21 4.03
CA ALA A 32 3.38 1.16 5.12
C ALA A 32 3.42 2.62 4.64
N ASP A 33 3.86 2.89 3.42
CA ASP A 33 3.85 4.21 2.81
C ASP A 33 3.63 4.11 1.29
N MET A 34 2.39 4.37 0.91
CA MET A 34 1.91 4.32 -0.47
C MET A 34 2.61 5.30 -1.43
N PHE A 35 3.38 6.27 -0.92
CA PHE A 35 4.11 7.23 -1.75
C PHE A 35 5.61 6.93 -1.83
N LEU A 36 6.22 6.48 -0.73
CA LEU A 36 7.67 6.28 -0.69
C LEU A 36 8.10 4.97 -1.35
N GLY A 37 7.33 3.89 -1.24
CA GLY A 37 7.83 2.60 -1.72
C GLY A 37 6.85 1.43 -1.80
N ASP A 38 5.54 1.66 -1.69
CA ASP A 38 4.52 0.61 -1.80
C ASP A 38 3.62 0.86 -3.04
N ASP A 39 2.36 0.42 -3.01
CA ASP A 39 1.41 0.34 -4.14
C ASP A 39 1.41 1.49 -5.17
N PHE A 40 1.32 2.77 -4.74
CA PHE A 40 0.94 3.86 -5.65
C PHE A 40 2.11 4.68 -6.19
N HIS A 41 3.15 4.92 -5.40
CA HIS A 41 4.37 5.56 -5.88
C HIS A 41 5.63 4.93 -5.28
N HIS A 42 6.72 4.99 -6.05
CA HIS A 42 8.07 4.76 -5.56
C HIS A 42 8.87 6.06 -5.63
N ASN A 43 9.15 6.67 -4.48
CA ASN A 43 9.84 7.95 -4.35
C ASN A 43 9.25 9.04 -5.28
N GLY A 44 7.92 9.10 -5.38
CA GLY A 44 7.19 10.05 -6.22
C GLY A 44 6.99 9.65 -7.69
N ALA A 45 7.53 8.53 -8.14
CA ALA A 45 7.15 7.96 -9.44
C ALA A 45 5.85 7.17 -9.31
N PHE A 46 4.76 7.66 -9.92
CA PHE A 46 3.45 7.02 -9.86
C PHE A 46 3.40 5.69 -10.66
N ARG A 47 2.83 4.66 -10.04
CA ARG A 47 2.67 3.31 -10.60
C ARG A 47 1.35 3.21 -11.36
N LEU A 48 1.43 3.30 -12.69
CA LEU A 48 0.26 3.47 -13.58
C LEU A 48 -0.85 2.43 -13.37
N SER A 49 -0.50 1.14 -13.39
CA SER A 49 -1.49 0.07 -13.24
C SER A 49 -2.11 0.05 -11.84
N TYR A 50 -1.27 0.07 -10.81
CA TYR A 50 -1.72 0.08 -9.40
C TYR A 50 -2.58 1.28 -9.06
N GLY A 51 -2.27 2.46 -9.60
CA GLY A 51 -3.07 3.65 -9.36
C GLY A 51 -4.35 3.72 -10.18
N PHE A 52 -4.28 3.51 -11.50
CA PHE A 52 -5.43 3.66 -12.40
C PHE A 52 -6.39 2.48 -12.31
N GLU A 53 -5.85 1.26 -12.36
CA GLU A 53 -6.66 0.04 -12.48
C GLU A 53 -7.32 -0.30 -11.15
N TYR A 54 -6.64 -0.15 -9.99
CA TYR A 54 -7.28 -0.37 -8.68
C TYR A 54 -8.34 0.68 -8.36
N ALA A 55 -8.10 1.97 -8.67
CA ALA A 55 -9.13 2.99 -8.49
C ALA A 55 -10.39 2.61 -9.28
N TYR A 56 -10.23 2.18 -10.53
CA TYR A 56 -11.35 1.71 -11.33
C TYR A 56 -11.99 0.43 -10.76
N GLU A 57 -11.17 -0.57 -10.40
CA GLU A 57 -11.61 -1.88 -9.94
C GLU A 57 -12.45 -1.82 -8.67
N LEU A 58 -12.05 -0.95 -7.74
CA LEU A 58 -12.61 -0.88 -6.40
C LEU A 58 -13.73 0.15 -6.25
N GLU A 59 -13.76 1.20 -7.09
CA GLU A 59 -14.67 2.34 -6.89
C GLU A 59 -15.80 2.45 -7.93
N THR A 60 -15.81 1.63 -8.99
CA THR A 60 -16.83 1.73 -10.05
C THR A 60 -18.06 0.85 -9.82
N SER A 61 -17.98 -0.12 -8.91
CA SER A 61 -19.01 -1.13 -8.70
C SER A 61 -18.93 -1.73 -7.28
N ASN A 62 -19.97 -2.45 -6.86
CA ASN A 62 -19.98 -3.21 -5.59
C ASN A 62 -19.29 -4.58 -5.70
N VAL A 63 -18.73 -4.90 -6.87
CA VAL A 63 -17.92 -6.08 -7.13
C VAL A 63 -16.66 -5.67 -7.88
N LEU A 64 -15.56 -6.42 -7.71
CA LEU A 64 -14.31 -6.18 -8.42
C LEU A 64 -14.54 -6.11 -9.93
N THR A 65 -14.23 -4.96 -10.52
CA THR A 65 -14.59 -4.67 -11.91
C THR A 65 -13.40 -4.11 -12.68
N ASN A 66 -12.70 -4.97 -13.43
CA ASN A 66 -11.52 -4.55 -14.18
C ASN A 66 -11.86 -3.56 -15.31
N PHE A 67 -11.00 -2.57 -15.49
CA PHE A 67 -11.06 -1.66 -16.63
C PHE A 67 -10.94 -2.43 -17.95
N LYS A 68 -11.77 -2.07 -18.94
CA LYS A 68 -11.76 -2.71 -20.26
C LYS A 68 -10.89 -1.90 -21.21
N PHE A 69 -9.65 -2.33 -21.36
CA PHE A 69 -8.74 -1.78 -22.35
C PHE A 69 -9.27 -2.05 -23.77
N ASP A 70 -9.14 -1.06 -24.65
CA ASP A 70 -9.55 -1.13 -26.07
C ASP A 70 -8.50 -1.85 -26.95
N ARG A 71 -7.43 -2.35 -26.34
CA ARG A 71 -6.29 -2.99 -26.98
C ARG A 71 -5.60 -3.95 -26.02
N TYR A 72 -4.84 -4.88 -26.58
CA TYR A 72 -4.08 -5.88 -25.81
C TYR A 72 -2.85 -5.28 -25.12
N ASP A 73 -2.11 -4.41 -25.82
CA ASP A 73 -0.87 -3.83 -25.31
C ASP A 73 -1.15 -2.61 -24.41
N THR A 74 -1.03 -2.80 -23.10
CA THR A 74 -1.25 -1.76 -22.08
C THR A 74 -0.20 -0.66 -22.15
N TYR A 75 1.02 -0.94 -22.61
CA TYR A 75 2.03 0.11 -22.84
C TYR A 75 1.53 1.12 -23.88
N GLN A 76 1.03 0.63 -25.01
CA GLN A 76 0.46 1.50 -26.06
C GLN A 76 -0.80 2.22 -25.58
N TRP A 77 -1.55 1.63 -24.67
CA TRP A 77 -2.73 2.26 -24.09
C TRP A 77 -2.33 3.46 -23.22
N TYR A 78 -1.44 3.26 -22.24
CA TYR A 78 -0.95 4.33 -21.37
C TYR A 78 -0.19 5.41 -22.16
N LEU A 79 0.59 5.03 -23.18
CA LEU A 79 1.26 6.00 -24.05
C LEU A 79 0.27 6.92 -24.79
N ARG A 80 -0.89 6.40 -25.23
CA ARG A 80 -1.94 7.17 -25.91
C ARG A 80 -2.87 7.91 -24.94
N LEU A 81 -2.97 7.44 -23.70
CA LEU A 81 -3.65 8.19 -22.65
C LEU A 81 -3.02 9.57 -22.50
N GLY A 82 -1.68 9.64 -22.51
CA GLY A 82 -0.89 10.86 -22.31
C GLY A 82 -0.68 11.13 -20.82
N SER A 83 -0.75 12.39 -20.40
CA SER A 83 -0.68 12.75 -18.98
C SER A 83 -1.82 12.13 -18.17
N LEU A 84 -1.59 11.85 -16.90
CA LEU A 84 -2.57 11.23 -15.99
C LEU A 84 -3.87 12.04 -15.87
N SER A 85 -3.80 13.37 -16.00
CA SER A 85 -4.99 14.24 -16.04
C SER A 85 -6.01 13.84 -17.10
N ASN A 86 -5.57 13.17 -18.19
CA ASN A 86 -6.46 12.70 -19.24
C ASN A 86 -7.29 11.47 -18.83
N ALA A 87 -6.88 10.72 -17.80
CA ALA A 87 -7.66 9.61 -17.26
C ALA A 87 -9.01 10.10 -16.75
N ASP A 88 -8.99 11.18 -15.97
CA ASP A 88 -10.22 11.74 -15.42
C ASP A 88 -11.10 12.34 -16.52
N ALA A 89 -10.51 13.14 -17.41
CA ALA A 89 -11.24 13.76 -18.51
C ALA A 89 -11.90 12.75 -19.47
N LYS A 90 -11.27 11.59 -19.72
CA LYS A 90 -11.72 10.60 -20.70
C LYS A 90 -12.53 9.45 -20.12
N TYR A 91 -12.29 9.07 -18.85
CA TYR A 91 -12.82 7.82 -18.30
C TYR A 91 -13.56 8.02 -16.96
N PHE A 92 -12.94 8.70 -15.99
CA PHE A 92 -13.48 8.71 -14.62
C PHE A 92 -14.44 9.86 -14.34
N HIS A 93 -14.28 11.00 -15.03
CA HIS A 93 -15.16 12.16 -14.98
C HIS A 93 -15.44 12.65 -13.55
N GLY A 94 -14.42 12.66 -12.71
CA GLY A 94 -14.47 13.08 -11.30
C GLY A 94 -15.17 12.09 -10.37
N LYS A 95 -15.58 10.90 -10.83
CA LYS A 95 -16.40 9.97 -10.04
C LYS A 95 -15.62 9.09 -9.09
N LEU A 96 -14.30 8.95 -9.27
CA LEU A 96 -13.45 8.06 -8.47
C LEU A 96 -12.65 8.90 -7.47
N PRO A 97 -13.06 8.98 -6.19
CA PRO A 97 -12.41 9.82 -5.19
C PRO A 97 -10.93 9.51 -5.02
N THR A 98 -10.53 8.23 -5.08
CA THR A 98 -9.12 7.85 -4.95
C THR A 98 -8.28 8.43 -6.10
N TRP A 99 -8.77 8.36 -7.34
CA TRP A 99 -8.08 8.98 -8.47
C TRP A 99 -7.97 10.50 -8.34
N ASN A 100 -9.06 11.15 -7.93
CA ASN A 100 -9.08 12.59 -7.71
C ASN A 100 -8.02 13.01 -6.67
N ASN A 101 -7.83 12.21 -5.62
CA ASN A 101 -6.80 12.43 -4.62
C ASN A 101 -5.40 12.27 -5.20
N PHE A 102 -5.15 11.21 -5.99
CA PHE A 102 -3.84 11.01 -6.64
C PHE A 102 -3.43 12.20 -7.53
N VAL A 103 -4.38 12.74 -8.30
CA VAL A 103 -4.13 13.92 -9.15
C VAL A 103 -3.91 15.19 -8.32
N SER A 104 -4.66 15.36 -7.22
CA SER A 104 -4.59 16.55 -6.37
C SER A 104 -3.35 16.57 -5.46
N HIS A 105 -2.79 15.39 -5.15
CA HIS A 105 -1.67 15.20 -4.24
C HIS A 105 -0.49 14.49 -4.95
N PRO A 106 0.14 15.09 -5.98
CA PRO A 106 1.21 14.44 -6.75
C PRO A 106 2.57 14.41 -6.02
N ASN A 107 2.69 15.09 -4.87
CA ASN A 107 3.90 15.19 -4.07
C ASN A 107 3.67 14.57 -2.70
N TYR A 108 4.74 14.28 -1.96
CA TYR A 108 4.67 13.75 -0.58
C TYR A 108 4.24 14.81 0.44
N ASP A 109 3.01 15.30 0.30
CA ASP A 109 2.40 16.31 1.14
C ASP A 109 1.68 15.68 2.35
N GLN A 110 0.90 16.50 3.06
CA GLN A 110 0.18 16.10 4.25
C GLN A 110 -0.81 14.94 4.00
N PHE A 111 -1.38 14.82 2.79
CA PHE A 111 -2.31 13.73 2.46
C PHE A 111 -1.61 12.38 2.61
N TRP A 112 -0.41 12.23 2.05
CA TRP A 112 0.36 10.99 2.13
C TRP A 112 0.97 10.77 3.52
N GLN A 113 1.55 11.81 4.11
CA GLN A 113 2.23 11.70 5.41
C GLN A 113 1.28 11.27 6.54
N GLN A 114 0.01 11.65 6.49
CA GLN A 114 -0.98 11.23 7.49
C GLN A 114 -1.38 9.76 7.37
N GLN A 115 -1.27 9.18 6.18
CA GLN A 115 -1.59 7.78 5.91
C GLN A 115 -0.41 6.84 6.16
N ALA A 116 0.82 7.37 6.15
CA ALA A 116 2.03 6.60 6.37
C ALA A 116 2.01 5.91 7.75
N LEU A 117 1.93 4.59 7.73
CA LEU A 117 1.82 3.71 8.89
C LEU A 117 2.97 3.92 9.87
N VAL A 118 4.16 4.21 9.34
CA VAL A 118 5.39 4.46 10.09
C VAL A 118 5.25 5.62 11.08
N ASN A 119 4.36 6.58 10.82
CA ASN A 119 4.10 7.71 11.71
C ASN A 119 3.17 7.34 12.87
N GLN A 120 2.49 6.19 12.78
CA GLN A 120 1.54 5.70 13.79
C GLN A 120 2.15 4.62 14.70
N LEU A 121 3.18 3.93 14.25
CA LEU A 121 3.90 2.90 15.02
C LEU A 121 4.79 3.55 16.09
N LYS A 122 4.45 3.35 17.37
CA LYS A 122 5.16 3.98 18.51
C LYS A 122 5.91 3.00 19.40
N ARG A 123 5.42 1.77 19.52
CA ARG A 123 5.99 0.72 20.38
C ARG A 123 5.51 -0.66 19.98
N VAL A 124 6.29 -1.68 20.32
CA VAL A 124 5.85 -3.08 20.25
C VAL A 124 4.82 -3.37 21.37
N THR A 125 3.63 -3.82 20.99
CA THR A 125 2.50 -4.06 21.92
C THR A 125 2.17 -5.56 22.06
N VAL A 126 2.38 -6.32 20.98
CA VAL A 126 2.21 -7.77 20.90
C VAL A 126 3.37 -8.34 20.08
N PRO A 127 3.74 -9.63 20.26
CA PRO A 127 4.65 -10.30 19.35
C PRO A 127 4.21 -10.15 17.90
N ILE A 128 5.12 -9.67 17.04
CA ILE A 128 4.85 -9.38 15.64
C ILE A 128 5.95 -9.97 14.77
N MET A 129 5.55 -10.65 13.71
CA MET A 129 6.43 -11.09 12.64
C MET A 129 6.10 -10.33 11.36
N HIS A 130 7.09 -9.60 10.87
CA HIS A 130 7.09 -8.91 9.59
C HIS A 130 7.62 -9.83 8.51
N VAL A 131 6.88 -10.04 7.43
CA VAL A 131 7.27 -10.95 6.34
C VAL A 131 7.36 -10.18 5.03
N ALA A 132 8.55 -10.15 4.44
CA ALA A 132 8.84 -9.51 3.17
C ALA A 132 9.29 -10.53 2.11
N GLY A 133 9.00 -10.24 0.83
CA GLY A 133 9.64 -10.92 -0.31
C GLY A 133 10.76 -10.06 -0.88
N TRP A 134 11.98 -10.59 -1.08
CA TRP A 134 13.07 -9.84 -1.72
C TRP A 134 12.76 -9.34 -3.14
N TRP A 135 11.78 -9.96 -3.80
CA TRP A 135 11.26 -9.56 -5.11
C TRP A 135 9.79 -9.19 -5.07
N ASP A 136 9.29 -8.77 -3.91
CA ASP A 136 7.93 -8.25 -3.77
C ASP A 136 7.77 -7.03 -4.68
N GLN A 137 6.92 -7.18 -5.71
CA GLN A 137 6.69 -6.14 -6.69
C GLN A 137 5.73 -5.05 -6.20
N GLU A 138 5.08 -5.24 -5.04
CA GLU A 138 4.05 -4.35 -4.51
C GLU A 138 4.59 -3.59 -3.31
N ASP A 139 4.90 -4.31 -2.23
CA ASP A 139 4.98 -3.79 -0.87
C ASP A 139 6.27 -4.19 -0.14
N PHE A 140 7.41 -4.19 -0.83
CA PHE A 140 8.70 -4.50 -0.17
C PHE A 140 9.07 -3.49 0.92
N TYR A 141 8.70 -2.22 0.73
CA TYR A 141 9.06 -1.15 1.65
C TYR A 141 8.40 -1.34 3.02
N GLY A 142 7.12 -1.71 3.03
CA GLY A 142 6.33 -1.64 4.25
C GLY A 142 6.74 -2.59 5.38
N PRO A 143 6.92 -3.91 5.19
CA PRO A 143 7.35 -4.83 6.25
C PRO A 143 8.72 -4.45 6.82
N VAL A 144 9.67 -4.11 5.95
CA VAL A 144 11.04 -3.74 6.33
C VAL A 144 11.00 -2.45 7.15
N LYS A 145 10.19 -1.48 6.73
CA LYS A 145 10.11 -0.19 7.42
C LYS A 145 9.36 -0.29 8.75
N ALA A 146 8.29 -1.07 8.81
CA ALA A 146 7.55 -1.33 10.05
C ALA A 146 8.46 -2.01 11.09
N TYR A 147 9.21 -3.04 10.67
CA TYR A 147 10.23 -3.67 11.51
C TYR A 147 11.26 -2.66 12.02
N GLU A 148 11.86 -1.85 11.12
CA GLU A 148 12.89 -0.86 11.49
C GLU A 148 12.39 0.17 12.53
N VAL A 149 11.13 0.58 12.42
CA VAL A 149 10.52 1.53 13.37
C VAL A 149 10.25 0.87 14.72
N LEU A 150 9.64 -0.31 14.72
CA LEU A 150 9.27 -1.01 15.96
C LEU A 150 10.47 -1.54 16.73
N GLU A 151 11.52 -1.99 16.02
CA GLU A 151 12.74 -2.55 16.62
C GLU A 151 13.41 -1.56 17.58
N LYS A 152 13.31 -0.25 17.31
CA LYS A 152 13.83 0.83 18.17
C LYS A 152 13.23 0.81 19.59
N THR A 153 12.12 0.09 19.78
CA THR A 153 11.37 0.00 21.03
C THR A 153 11.19 -1.43 21.55
N ASP A 154 11.75 -2.43 20.87
CA ASP A 154 11.56 -3.84 21.25
C ASP A 154 12.50 -4.27 22.39
N THR A 155 12.10 -3.99 23.63
CA THR A 155 12.86 -4.44 24.81
C THR A 155 12.66 -5.91 25.15
N ASN A 156 11.67 -6.57 24.55
CA ASN A 156 11.27 -7.93 24.90
C ASN A 156 11.70 -8.97 23.85
N HIS A 157 12.33 -8.53 22.75
CA HIS A 157 12.77 -9.39 21.65
C HIS A 157 11.61 -10.18 21.02
N VAL A 158 10.50 -9.49 20.77
CA VAL A 158 9.28 -10.04 20.17
C VAL A 158 8.88 -9.39 18.84
N ASN A 159 9.79 -8.60 18.24
CA ASN A 159 9.69 -8.05 16.90
C ASN A 159 10.59 -8.85 15.94
N TYR A 160 10.01 -9.52 14.95
CA TYR A 160 10.72 -10.43 14.05
C TYR A 160 10.62 -9.96 12.60
N LEU A 161 11.68 -10.15 11.82
CA LEU A 161 11.68 -9.95 10.37
C LEU A 161 12.05 -11.26 9.65
N VAL A 162 11.27 -11.60 8.63
CA VAL A 162 11.54 -12.70 7.70
C VAL A 162 11.53 -12.13 6.29
N ALA A 163 12.66 -12.23 5.57
CA ALA A 163 12.75 -11.82 4.17
C ALA A 163 13.12 -13.02 3.29
N GLY A 164 12.15 -13.49 2.50
CA GLY A 164 12.28 -14.69 1.67
C GLY A 164 12.48 -14.42 0.18
N PRO A 165 12.91 -15.41 -0.60
CA PRO A 165 13.06 -15.32 -2.06
C PRO A 165 11.70 -15.39 -2.78
N TRP A 166 10.76 -14.51 -2.41
CA TRP A 166 9.38 -14.46 -2.92
C TRP A 166 9.09 -13.12 -3.59
N ASN A 167 7.94 -13.08 -4.25
CA ASN A 167 7.36 -11.94 -4.93
C ASN A 167 5.97 -11.62 -4.36
#